data_AF-A0A7Y4VYM5-F1
#
_entry.id   AF-A0A7Y4VYM5-F1
#
_cell.length_a   1.000
_cell.length_b   1.000
_cell.length_c   1.000
_cell.angle_alpha   90.00
_cell.angle_beta   90.00
_cell.angle_gamma   90.00
#
_symmetry.space_group_name_H-M   'P 1'
#
loop_
_entity.id
_entity.type
_entity.pdbx_description
1 polymer ?
#
loop_
_entity_poly.entity_id
_entity_poly.type
_entity_poly.pdbx_seq_one_letter_code
_entity_poly.pdbx_strand_id
1 'polypeptide(L)' 'PPMVAPPTLVHAGAPVRVVWRHATVEVEVSATALHDAALGSVVRALGPARARLVGAVVGPGEARIGGGTP' A
#
# COMPACT_ATOMS: atom_id res chain seq x y z
N PRO A 1 1.11 -2.06 -30.72
CA PRO A 1 1.00 -3.11 -29.67
C PRO A 1 -0.20 -2.86 -28.75
N PRO A 2 -0.98 -3.89 -28.37
CA PRO A 2 -2.01 -3.74 -27.34
C PRO A 2 -1.35 -3.40 -26.01
N MET A 3 -1.81 -2.33 -25.38
CA MET A 3 -1.30 -1.86 -24.09
C MET A 3 -1.96 -2.70 -23.00
N VAL A 4 -1.25 -3.69 -22.46
CA VAL A 4 -1.75 -4.53 -21.36
C VAL A 4 -1.66 -3.71 -20.07
N ALA A 5 -2.81 -3.48 -19.42
CA ALA A 5 -2.83 -2.82 -18.13
C ALA A 5 -2.08 -3.69 -17.09
N PRO A 6 -1.32 -3.09 -16.15
CA PRO A 6 -0.64 -3.86 -15.11
C PRO A 6 -1.67 -4.59 -14.23
N PRO A 7 -1.35 -5.79 -13.71
CA PRO A 7 -2.28 -6.53 -12.87
C PRO A 7 -2.57 -5.79 -11.57
N THR A 8 -3.84 -5.74 -11.18
CA THR A 8 -4.27 -5.30 -9.85
C THR A 8 -3.75 -6.30 -8.82
N LEU A 9 -3.01 -5.80 -7.83
CA LEU A 9 -2.42 -6.62 -6.76
C LEU A 9 -3.03 -6.33 -5.38
N VAL A 10 -3.76 -5.22 -5.27
CA VAL A 10 -4.51 -4.84 -4.09
C VAL A 10 -5.92 -4.48 -4.54
N HIS A 11 -6.92 -5.03 -3.85
CA HIS A 11 -8.33 -4.77 -4.14
C HIS A 11 -8.96 -3.90 -3.05
N ALA A 12 -9.91 -3.06 -3.42
CA ALA A 12 -10.69 -2.25 -2.49
C ALA A 12 -11.37 -3.13 -1.42
N GLY A 13 -11.31 -2.69 -0.16
CA GLY A 13 -11.84 -3.43 0.99
C GLY A 13 -10.98 -4.60 1.45
N ALA A 14 -9.95 -4.99 0.70
CA ALA A 14 -9.04 -6.06 1.10
C ALA A 14 -8.05 -5.59 2.18
N PRO A 15 -7.59 -6.50 3.06
CA PRO A 15 -6.49 -6.21 3.96
C PRO A 15 -5.19 -5.97 3.17
N VAL A 16 -4.42 -4.98 3.60
CA VAL A 16 -3.11 -4.62 3.07
C VAL A 16 -2.12 -4.53 4.23
N ARG A 17 -0.99 -5.20 4.09
CA ARG A 17 0.17 -5.01 4.96
C ARG A 17 0.93 -3.78 4.50
N VAL A 18 0.96 -2.77 5.34
CA VAL A 18 1.69 -1.52 5.09
C VAL A 18 2.98 -1.56 5.89
N VAL A 19 4.10 -1.48 5.18
CA VAL A 19 5.44 -1.54 5.77
C VAL A 19 6.11 -0.17 5.64
N TRP A 20 6.57 0.38 6.76
CA TRP A 20 7.42 1.56 6.80
C TRP A 20 8.79 1.17 7.35
N ARG A 21 9.86 1.66 6.73
CA ARG A 21 11.24 1.41 7.18
C ARG A 21 12.02 2.72 7.22
N HIS A 22 12.74 2.95 8.32
CA HIS A 22 13.66 4.06 8.48
C HIS A 22 14.88 3.63 9.31
N ALA A 23 16.06 3.68 8.71
CA ALA A 23 17.30 3.13 9.27
C ALA A 23 17.11 1.67 9.72
N THR A 24 17.25 1.37 11.01
CA THR A 24 17.08 0.03 11.60
C THR A 24 15.66 -0.23 12.11
N VAL A 25 14.74 0.73 11.97
CA VAL A 25 13.37 0.61 12.45
C VAL A 25 12.47 0.17 11.30
N GLU A 26 11.68 -0.87 11.56
CA GLU A 26 10.63 -1.37 10.69
C GLU A 26 9.31 -1.40 11.44
N VAL A 27 8.27 -0.85 10.82
CA VAL A 27 6.91 -0.83 11.36
C VAL A 27 5.99 -1.47 10.34
N GLU A 28 5.27 -2.49 10.77
CA GLU A 28 4.22 -3.13 9.99
C GLU A 28 2.85 -2.78 10.55
N VAL A 29 1.93 -2.38 9.67
CA VAL A 29 0.55 -2.04 10.02
C VAL A 29 -0.40 -2.75 9.07
N SER A 30 -1.37 -3.48 9.63
CA SER A 30 -2.52 -3.98 8.87
C SER A 30 -3.53 -2.87 8.64
N ALA A 31 -3.90 -2.65 7.39
CA ALA A 31 -4.87 -1.63 6.99
C ALA A 31 -5.85 -2.19 5.94
N THR A 32 -6.95 -1.49 5.68
CA THR A 32 -7.91 -1.84 4.64
C THR A 32 -7.73 -0.95 3.42
N ALA A 33 -7.54 -1.51 2.23
CA ALA A 33 -7.46 -0.74 0.99
C ALA A 33 -8.75 0.03 0.72
N LEU A 34 -8.62 1.30 0.30
CA LEU A 34 -9.76 2.14 -0.07
C LEU A 34 -10.11 2.04 -1.55
N HIS A 35 -9.19 1.56 -2.38
CA HIS A 35 -9.38 1.39 -3.82
C HIS A 35 -8.45 0.31 -4.35
N ASP A 36 -8.72 -0.14 -5.57
CA ASP A 36 -7.85 -1.06 -6.31
C ASP A 36 -6.51 -0.38 -6.65
N ALA A 37 -5.43 -1.14 -6.60
CA ALA A 37 -4.10 -0.67 -6.94
C ALA A 37 -3.26 -1.78 -7.57
N ALA A 38 -2.51 -1.42 -8.61
CA ALA A 38 -1.59 -2.28 -9.33
C ALA A 38 -0.16 -2.16 -8.80
N LEU A 39 0.73 -3.06 -9.21
CA LEU A 39 2.15 -3.00 -8.86
C LEU A 39 2.77 -1.62 -9.17
N GLY A 40 3.49 -1.05 -8.20
CA GLY A 40 4.16 0.26 -8.33
C GLY A 40 3.23 1.47 -8.25
N SER A 41 1.90 1.27 -8.25
CA SER A 41 0.94 2.35 -8.07
C SER A 41 0.76 2.74 -6.61
N VAL A 42 0.26 3.95 -6.37
CA VAL A 42 -0.08 4.42 -5.03
C VAL A 42 -1.36 3.74 -4.56
N VAL A 43 -1.36 3.22 -3.34
CA VAL A 43 -2.54 2.73 -2.63
C VAL A 43 -2.83 3.60 -1.42
N ARG A 44 -4.12 3.91 -1.22
CA ARG A 44 -4.64 4.51 0.01
C ARG A 44 -5.29 3.43 0.86
N ALA A 45 -4.92 3.36 2.12
CA ALA A 45 -5.47 2.40 3.06
C ALA A 45 -5.91 3.08 4.37
N LEU A 46 -6.87 2.47 5.05
CA LEU A 46 -7.35 2.86 6.36
C LEU A 46 -6.78 1.93 7.41
N GLY A 47 -5.84 2.43 8.21
CA GLY A 47 -5.22 1.71 9.31
C GLY A 47 -6.03 1.79 10.62
N PRO A 48 -5.43 1.29 11.72
CA PRO A 48 -6.00 1.40 13.06
C PRO A 48 -6.33 2.85 13.44
N ALA A 49 -7.30 3.04 14.33
CA ALA A 49 -7.76 4.37 14.75
C ALA A 49 -8.17 5.31 13.59
N ARG A 50 -8.55 4.73 12.43
CA ARG A 50 -8.89 5.45 11.19
C ARG A 50 -7.73 6.29 10.61
N ALA A 51 -6.48 5.91 10.91
CA ALA A 51 -5.32 6.54 10.31
C ALA A 51 -5.31 6.31 8.79
N ARG A 52 -5.07 7.37 8.01
CA ARG A 52 -4.93 7.27 6.56
C ARG A 52 -3.48 6.97 6.21
N LEU A 53 -3.27 5.86 5.51
CA LEU A 53 -1.96 5.42 5.05
C LEU A 53 -1.89 5.54 3.54
N VAL A 54 -0.75 6.04 3.04
CA VAL A 54 -0.49 6.18 1.60
C VAL A 54 0.87 5.57 1.32
N GLY A 55 0.90 4.55 0.47
CA GLY A 55 2.12 3.84 0.11
C GLY A 55 2.11 3.37 -1.34
N ALA A 56 3.23 2.87 -1.82
CA ALA A 56 3.34 2.23 -3.13
C ALA A 56 3.12 0.72 -2.99
N VAL A 57 2.33 0.12 -3.88
CA VAL A 57 2.14 -1.33 -3.92
C VAL A 57 3.44 -1.99 -4.37
N VAL A 58 3.96 -2.90 -3.55
CA VAL A 58 5.19 -3.64 -3.84
C VAL A 58 4.95 -5.13 -4.07
N GLY A 59 3.77 -5.62 -3.71
CA GLY A 59 3.37 -7.01 -3.91
C GLY A 59 1.89 -7.25 -3.63
N PRO A 60 1.42 -8.49 -3.79
CA PRO A 60 0.04 -8.87 -3.49
C PRO A 60 -0.31 -8.54 -2.03
N GLY A 61 -1.28 -7.63 -1.82
CA GLY A 61 -1.67 -7.21 -0.47
C GLY A 61 -0.58 -6.47 0.32
N GLU A 62 0.49 -5.99 -0.31
CA GLU A 62 1.60 -5.32 0.36
C GLU A 62 1.87 -3.93 -0.22
N ALA A 63 2.01 -2.95 0.67
CA ALA A 63 2.37 -1.59 0.33
C ALA A 63 3.52 -1.07 1.18
N ARG A 64 4.41 -0.28 0.59
CA ARG A 64 5.48 0.42 1.29
C ARG A 64 5.23 1.91 1.38
N ILE A 65 5.39 2.45 2.58
CA ILE A 65 5.46 3.90 2.79
C ILE A 65 6.94 4.26 2.71
N GLY A 66 7.35 4.90 1.61
CA GLY A 66 8.61 5.63 1.59
C GLY A 66 8.48 6.78 2.58
N GLY A 67 9.50 7.00 3.43
CA GLY A 67 9.49 8.04 4.47
C GLY A 67 9.27 9.43 3.88
N GLY A 68 8.02 9.78 3.62
CA GLY A 68 7.57 11.14 3.40
C GLY A 68 7.70 11.85 4.73
N THR A 69 8.49 12.91 4.73
CA THR A 69 8.66 13.81 5.87
C THR A 69 7.31 14.38 6.32
N PRO A 70 7.15 14.62 7.63
CA PRO A 70 5.88 14.92 8.31
C PRO A 70 5.09 16.08 7.71
#